data_AF-A0A183SBM2-F1
#
_entry.id   AF-A0A183SBM2-F1
#
_cell.length_a   1.000
_cell.length_b   1.000
_cell.length_c   1.000
_cell.angle_alpha   90.00
_cell.angle_beta   90.00
_cell.angle_gamma   90.00
#
_symmetry.space_group_name_H-M   'P 1'
#
loop_
_entity.id
_entity.type
_entity.pdbx_description
1 polymer ?
#
loop_
_entity_poly.entity_id
_entity_poly.type
_entity_poly.pdbx_seq_one_letter_code
_entity_poly.pdbx_strand_id
1 'polypeptide(L)'
;MASAPGNSLSSYQPSQASAEGLKKYAHLLQVIEEMGRDIKPSYANNKNAAERLKKNIHSARILVRECVMELERVIKRVALRSKTARYKSPTMHVTRKSIFTVICGTLHAQV
;
A
#
# COMPACT_ATOMS: atom_id res chain seq x y z
N MET A 1 -16.44 28.12 -28.66
CA MET A 1 -15.28 28.05 -27.76
C MET A 1 -15.67 27.14 -26.59
N ALA A 2 -15.64 25.81 -26.72
CA ALA A 2 -14.45 24.95 -26.66
C ALA A 2 -13.64 25.14 -25.37
N SER A 3 -13.98 24.38 -24.33
CA SER A 3 -13.16 23.25 -23.84
C SER A 3 -13.36 23.01 -22.34
N ALA A 4 -13.93 21.85 -22.01
CA ALA A 4 -13.60 21.15 -20.77
C ALA A 4 -12.15 20.64 -20.84
N PRO A 5 -11.48 20.54 -19.69
CA PRO A 5 -10.98 19.23 -19.29
C PRO A 5 -11.44 18.97 -17.84
N GLY A 6 -12.05 17.83 -17.51
CA GLY A 6 -11.53 16.51 -17.82
C GLY A 6 -10.33 16.21 -16.92
N ASN A 7 -10.53 16.21 -15.60
CA ASN A 7 -9.60 15.52 -14.70
C ASN A 7 -10.39 14.79 -13.62
N SER A 8 -11.00 13.68 -14.05
CA SER A 8 -11.38 12.59 -13.15
C SER A 8 -10.08 12.06 -12.56
N LEU A 9 -9.63 12.65 -11.45
CA LEU A 9 -8.54 12.10 -10.66
C LEU A 9 -9.08 10.79 -10.09
N SER A 10 -8.76 9.74 -10.84
CA SER A 10 -8.95 8.34 -10.54
C SER A 10 -8.84 8.13 -9.04
N SER A 11 -9.95 7.75 -8.43
CA SER A 11 -10.02 7.23 -7.08
C SER A 11 -9.15 6.00 -6.99
N TYR A 12 -7.87 6.20 -6.68
CA TYR A 12 -6.99 5.13 -6.23
C TYR A 12 -7.45 4.76 -4.82
N GLN A 13 -8.55 4.01 -4.74
CA GLN A 13 -9.19 3.64 -3.48
C GLN A 13 -8.44 2.42 -2.93
N PRO A 14 -7.58 2.58 -1.92
CA PRO A 14 -6.91 1.46 -1.32
C PRO A 14 -7.88 0.82 -0.34
N SER A 15 -7.88 -0.50 -0.28
CA SER A 15 -8.52 -1.28 0.78
C SER A 15 -8.22 -0.63 2.15
N GLN A 16 -9.18 -0.53 3.05
CA GLN A 16 -9.16 0.40 4.20
C GLN A 16 -7.93 0.34 5.12
N ALA A 17 -7.19 -0.79 5.16
CA ALA A 17 -5.89 -0.90 5.84
C ALA A 17 -4.73 -0.14 5.15
N SER A 18 -4.80 0.03 3.83
CA SER A 18 -3.86 0.82 3.02
C SER A 18 -4.20 2.32 3.00
N ALA A 19 -5.43 2.72 3.36
CA ALA A 19 -5.81 4.13 3.42
C ALA A 19 -5.07 4.88 4.55
N GLU A 20 -4.84 4.25 5.70
CA GLU A 20 -4.10 4.86 6.81
C GLU A 20 -2.60 5.02 6.50
N GLY A 21 -2.00 4.05 5.82
CA GLY A 21 -0.60 4.15 5.37
C GLY A 21 -0.38 5.32 4.40
N LEU A 22 -1.32 5.51 3.46
CA LEU A 22 -1.27 6.65 2.54
C LEU A 22 -1.49 7.99 3.24
N LYS A 23 -2.34 8.06 4.27
CA LYS A 23 -2.54 9.26 5.08
C LYS A 23 -1.25 9.68 5.80
N LYS A 24 -0.49 8.73 6.37
CA LYS A 24 0.80 9.01 7.03
C LYS A 24 1.85 9.52 6.05
N TYR A 25 1.90 8.92 4.85
CA TYR A 25 2.81 9.37 3.80
C TYR A 25 2.44 10.77 3.27
N ALA A 26 1.15 11.04 3.03
CA ALA A 26 0.67 12.35 2.62
C ALA A 26 0.98 13.43 3.68
N HIS A 27 0.79 13.11 4.96
CA HIS A 27 1.16 14.00 6.07
C HIS A 27 2.67 14.30 6.07
N LEU A 28 3.52 13.28 5.87
CA LEU A 28 4.97 13.47 5.81
C LEU A 28 5.38 14.40 4.66
N LEU A 29 4.78 14.25 3.48
CA LEU A 29 5.03 15.15 2.34
C LEU A 29 4.65 16.60 2.67
N GLN A 30 3.49 16.81 3.29
CA GLN A 30 3.05 18.15 3.71
C GLN A 30 4.03 18.81 4.67
N VAL A 31 4.52 18.07 5.67
CA VAL A 31 5.51 18.59 6.63
C VAL A 31 6.81 18.97 5.93
N ILE A 32 7.25 18.19 4.94
CA ILE A 32 8.46 18.50 4.15
C ILE A 32 8.29 19.80 3.36
N GLU A 33 7.14 20.00 2.71
CA GLU A 33 6.85 21.25 1.99
C GLU A 33 6.81 22.46 2.94
N GLU A 34 6.23 22.30 4.12
CA GLU A 34 6.20 23.34 5.16
C GLU A 34 7.59 23.71 5.65
N MET A 35 8.45 22.72 5.91
CA MET A 35 9.86 22.97 6.25
C MET A 35 10.55 23.79 5.15
N GLY A 36 10.32 23.44 3.88
CA GLY A 36 10.89 24.16 2.73
C GLY A 36 10.56 25.66 2.73
N ARG A 37 9.35 26.03 3.16
CA ARG A 37 8.92 27.44 3.27
C ARG A 37 9.58 28.18 4.43
N ASP A 38 9.89 27.50 5.51
CA ASP A 38 10.47 28.10 6.73
C ASP A 38 12.01 28.23 6.68
N ILE A 39 12.70 27.51 5.79
CA ILE A 39 14.17 27.53 5.66
C ILE A 39 14.70 28.95 5.41
N LYS A 40 14.26 29.62 4.32
CA LYS A 40 14.71 30.98 3.99
C LYS A 40 14.47 32.00 5.12
N PRO A 41 13.25 32.15 5.65
CA PRO A 41 12.99 33.11 6.72
C PRO A 41 13.71 32.77 8.03
N SER A 42 14.00 31.49 8.32
CA SER A 42 14.78 31.09 9.49
C SER A 42 16.21 31.65 9.46
N TYR A 43 16.82 31.82 8.28
CA TYR A 43 18.15 32.44 8.15
C TYR A 43 18.09 33.97 8.23
N ALA A 44 16.94 34.58 7.99
CA ALA A 44 16.72 36.03 8.09
C ALA A 44 16.40 36.50 9.52
N ASN A 45 16.88 35.79 10.54
CA ASN A 45 16.65 36.07 11.97
C ASN A 45 15.16 36.03 12.40
N ASN A 46 14.29 35.35 11.65
CA ASN A 46 12.91 35.14 12.07
C ASN A 46 12.81 33.99 13.09
N LYS A 47 12.76 34.35 14.37
CA LYS A 47 12.67 33.39 15.49
C LYS A 47 11.47 32.44 15.38
N ASN A 48 10.33 32.92 14.87
CA ASN A 48 9.13 32.10 14.72
C ASN A 48 9.31 31.03 13.63
N ALA A 49 9.91 31.40 12.49
CA ALA A 49 10.21 30.44 11.42
C ALA A 49 11.21 29.37 11.89
N ALA A 50 12.23 29.78 12.65
CA ALA A 50 13.21 28.84 13.22
C ALA A 50 12.57 27.83 14.18
N GLU A 51 11.69 28.28 15.07
CA GLU A 51 10.98 27.39 15.99
C GLU A 51 10.01 26.45 15.27
N ARG A 52 9.29 26.94 14.25
CA ARG A 52 8.43 26.10 13.39
C ARG A 52 9.25 25.04 12.66
N LEU A 53 10.38 25.43 12.07
CA LEU A 53 11.29 24.52 11.39
C LEU A 53 11.81 23.44 12.34
N LYS A 54 12.22 23.80 13.56
CA LYS A 54 12.67 22.84 14.57
C LYS A 54 11.58 21.84 14.98
N LYS A 55 10.33 22.31 15.18
CA LYS A 55 9.17 21.45 15.49
C LYS A 55 8.85 20.51 14.34
N ASN A 56 8.84 21.02 13.11
CA ASN A 56 8.59 20.22 11.91
C ASN A 56 9.66 19.16 11.67
N ILE A 57 10.94 19.49 11.90
CA ILE A 57 12.03 18.50 11.85
C ILE A 57 11.81 17.39 12.89
N HIS A 58 11.41 17.72 14.11
CA HIS A 58 11.14 16.72 15.14
C HIS A 58 9.97 15.81 14.75
N SER A 59 8.85 16.39 14.31
CA SER A 59 7.65 15.64 13.89
C SER A 59 7.93 14.75 12.68
N ALA A 60 8.62 15.26 11.65
CA ALA A 60 9.01 14.49 10.48
C ALA A 60 9.84 13.26 10.85
N ARG A 61 10.76 13.37 11.83
CA ARG A 61 11.55 12.22 12.30
C ARG A 61 10.69 11.11 12.93
N ILE A 62 9.62 11.47 13.63
CA ILE A 62 8.69 10.49 14.22
C ILE A 62 7.90 9.83 13.09
N LEU A 63 7.30 10.63 12.20
CA LEU A 63 6.51 10.15 11.07
C LEU A 63 7.29 9.19 10.16
N VAL A 64 8.57 9.48 9.90
CA VAL A 64 9.44 8.59 9.10
C VAL A 64 9.61 7.24 9.78
N ARG A 65 9.84 7.20 11.10
CA ARG A 65 9.96 5.94 11.85
C ARG A 65 8.68 5.11 11.73
N GLU A 66 7.53 5.76 11.89
CA GLU A 66 6.23 5.10 11.76
C GLU A 66 5.98 4.58 10.34
N CYS A 67 6.33 5.36 9.32
CA CYS A 67 6.21 4.96 7.92
C CYS A 67 7.10 3.76 7.58
N VAL A 68 8.35 3.75 8.06
CA VAL A 68 9.28 2.63 7.85
C VAL A 68 8.75 1.36 8.52
N MET A 69 8.32 1.44 9.78
CA MET A 69 7.77 0.28 10.48
C MET A 69 6.51 -0.26 9.78
N GLU A 70 5.64 0.61 9.25
CA GLU A 70 4.45 0.16 8.52
C GLU A 70 4.83 -0.48 7.18
N LEU A 71 5.80 0.07 6.45
CA LEU A 71 6.34 -0.53 5.24
C LEU A 71 6.92 -1.92 5.49
N GLU A 72 7.72 -2.10 6.54
CA GLU A 72 8.26 -3.41 6.91
C GLU A 72 7.16 -4.44 7.19
N ARG A 73 6.08 -4.04 7.87
CA ARG A 73 4.91 -4.91 8.12
C ARG A 73 4.19 -5.26 6.83
N VAL A 74 4.01 -4.30 5.92
CA VAL A 74 3.38 -4.53 4.62
C VAL A 74 4.22 -5.47 3.77
N ILE A 75 5.53 -5.24 3.68
CA ILE A 75 6.48 -6.10 2.94
C ILE A 75 6.44 -7.52 3.50
N LYS A 76 6.45 -7.71 4.82
CA LYS A 76 6.31 -9.03 5.45
C LYS A 76 4.95 -9.68 5.15
N ARG A 77 3.85 -8.94 5.23
CA ARG A 77 2.50 -9.43 4.89
C ARG A 77 2.40 -9.85 3.43
N VAL A 78 2.94 -9.04 2.51
CA VAL A 78 2.96 -9.36 1.07
C VAL A 78 3.88 -10.55 0.80
N ALA A 79 5.05 -10.65 1.43
CA ALA A 79 5.94 -11.80 1.28
C ALA A 79 5.31 -13.10 1.79
N LEU A 80 4.57 -13.06 2.90
CA LEU A 80 3.78 -14.20 3.38
C LEU A 80 2.61 -14.52 2.45
N ARG A 81 1.98 -13.50 1.83
CA ARG A 81 0.98 -13.69 0.79
C ARG A 81 1.57 -14.31 -0.49
N SER A 82 2.80 -13.97 -0.86
CA SER A 82 3.52 -14.60 -1.97
C SER A 82 3.93 -16.04 -1.66
N LYS A 83 4.37 -16.33 -0.42
CA LYS A 83 4.68 -17.71 0.04
C LYS A 83 3.42 -18.59 0.11
N THR A 84 2.31 -18.05 0.61
CA THR A 84 1.01 -18.76 0.61
C THR A 84 0.40 -18.85 -0.78
N ALA A 85 0.61 -17.89 -1.68
CA ALA A 85 0.23 -18.01 -3.09
C ALA A 85 1.09 -19.06 -3.83
N ARG A 86 2.38 -19.23 -3.48
CA ARG A 86 3.23 -20.30 -4.03
C ARG A 86 2.92 -21.70 -3.49
N TYR A 87 2.37 -21.82 -2.27
CA TYR A 87 1.89 -23.09 -1.70
C TYR A 87 0.41 -23.37 -2.00
N LYS A 88 -0.32 -22.36 -2.50
CA LYS A 88 -1.73 -22.45 -2.87
C LYS A 88 -1.89 -22.20 -4.37
N SER A 89 -1.19 -23.03 -5.15
CA SER A 89 -1.75 -23.58 -6.38
C SER A 89 -2.54 -24.86 -6.05
N PRO A 90 -3.83 -24.81 -5.65
CA PRO A 90 -4.70 -25.98 -5.67
C PRO A 90 -5.31 -26.15 -7.06
N THR A 91 -4.48 -26.26 -8.10
CA THR A 91 -4.83 -27.11 -9.26
C THR A 91 -4.28 -28.51 -9.00
N MET A 92 -4.58 -29.05 -7.83
CA MET A 92 -4.49 -30.48 -7.52
C MET A 92 -5.88 -30.92 -7.03
N HIS A 93 -6.93 -30.53 -7.77
CA HIS A 93 -8.13 -31.34 -7.82
C HIS A 93 -7.72 -32.64 -8.50
N VAL A 94 -7.34 -33.61 -7.67
CA VAL A 94 -7.34 -35.05 -7.88
C VAL A 94 -7.99 -35.49 -9.21
N THR A 95 -7.28 -35.31 -10.33
CA THR A 95 -7.68 -35.88 -11.64
C THR A 95 -7.38 -37.38 -11.69
N ARG A 96 -6.97 -37.99 -10.56
CA ARG A 96 -7.00 -39.45 -10.38
C ARG A 96 -8.37 -39.98 -9.94
N LYS A 97 -9.25 -39.15 -9.36
CA LYS A 97 -10.63 -39.54 -9.05
C LYS A 97 -11.57 -39.36 -10.25
N SER A 98 -11.27 -38.45 -11.16
CA SER A 98 -12.06 -38.28 -12.39
C SER A 98 -11.88 -39.44 -13.38
N ILE A 99 -10.66 -39.96 -13.56
CA ILE A 99 -10.43 -41.11 -14.47
C ILE A 99 -11.09 -42.39 -13.95
N PHE A 100 -11.01 -42.68 -12.63
CA PHE A 100 -11.63 -43.90 -12.09
C PHE A 100 -13.16 -43.83 -12.08
N THR A 101 -13.76 -42.66 -11.84
CA THR A 101 -15.22 -42.47 -11.95
C THR A 101 -15.71 -42.47 -13.40
N VAL A 102 -14.94 -41.94 -14.36
CA VAL A 102 -15.32 -41.95 -15.78
C VAL A 102 -15.22 -43.37 -16.37
N ILE A 103 -14.19 -44.16 -16.00
CA ILE A 103 -14.02 -45.54 -16.49
C ILE A 103 -14.96 -46.52 -15.76
N CYS A 104 -15.19 -46.38 -14.45
CA CYS A 104 -16.07 -47.27 -13.69
C CYS A 104 -17.57 -46.94 -13.88
N GLY A 105 -17.92 -45.66 -14.13
CA GLY A 105 -19.29 -45.22 -14.33
C GLY A 105 -19.90 -45.58 -15.70
N THR A 106 -19.07 -45.80 -16.74
CA THR A 106 -19.56 -46.26 -18.06
C THR A 106 -19.72 -47.78 -18.16
N LEU A 107 -19.08 -48.56 -17.28
CA LEU A 107 -19.19 -50.04 -17.32
C LEU A 107 -20.37 -50.61 -16.53
N HIS A 108 -21.07 -49.80 -15.72
CA HIS A 108 -22.22 -50.28 -14.93
C HIS A 108 -23.59 -49.89 -15.55
N ALA A 109 -23.59 -49.35 -16.77
CA ALA A 109 -24.81 -49.02 -17.53
C ALA A 109 -24.94 -49.81 -18.85
N GLN A 110 -24.08 -50.81 -19.08
CA GLN A 110 -24.17 -51.74 -20.20
C GLN A 110 -23.65 -53.11 -19.76
N VAL A 111 -24.49 -53.84 -19.03
CA VAL A 111 -24.74 -55.30 -19.07
C VAL A 111 -25.92 -55.57 -18.15
#